data_AF-A0A6V8EDG6-F1
#
_entry.id   AF-A0A6V8EDG6-F1
#
_cell.length_a   1.000
_cell.length_b   1.000
_cell.length_c   1.000
_cell.angle_alpha   90.00
_cell.angle_beta   90.00
_cell.angle_gamma   90.00
#
_symmetry.space_group_name_H-M   'P 1'
#
loop_
_entity.id
_entity.type
_entity.pdbx_description
1 polymer ?
#
loop_
_entity_poly.entity_id
_entity_poly.type
_entity_poly.pdbx_seq_one_letter_code
_entity_poly.pdbx_strand_id
1 'polypeptide(L)'
;ALEADNGQQEASAKFAVLKGRDHIQKRIGELANEADGQLVLFLGRYGILHLCRSPSIDEINSAAERGVIVKVLAQLDRRTLKFFDQLHDSIEIRHSDEVNSLGVLKDQSDVIQFLFVEQNPVGRGREDAALVVSSEVFASSHYEFMMAIWNRAVDFHSAKKRFTEERIVDPLRLTIGEGSFLEQFREALDFSGELPDEDTPFNPESFLASSSEINQARAALQDGTVFSLQQLGIDIKTMLRQVGQRIGSELAFSLRNIEGHVEFLSELMDWWEFAGLG
;
A
#
# COMPACT_ATOMS: atom_id res chain seq x y z
N ALA A 1 -20.50 53.96 13.07
CA ALA A 1 -21.05 52.66 12.64
C ALA A 1 -19.84 51.82 12.26
N LEU A 2 -19.22 51.03 13.14
CA LEU A 2 -19.75 49.87 13.88
C LEU A 2 -20.58 48.98 12.97
N GLU A 3 -19.91 48.29 12.04
CA GLU A 3 -20.37 47.02 11.53
C GLU A 3 -19.58 45.92 12.23
N ALA A 4 -20.32 44.96 12.76
CA ALA A 4 -19.85 43.88 13.59
C ALA A 4 -19.01 42.89 12.77
N ASP A 5 -17.79 42.67 13.23
CA ASP A 5 -16.92 41.58 12.83
C ASP A 5 -17.49 40.26 13.39
N ASN A 6 -18.48 39.71 12.69
CA ASN A 6 -19.10 38.43 13.02
C ASN A 6 -18.22 37.29 12.47
N GLY A 7 -17.27 36.83 13.28
CA GLY A 7 -17.15 35.41 13.66
C GLY A 7 -17.17 34.33 12.58
N GLN A 8 -16.45 34.48 11.47
CA GLN A 8 -16.04 33.36 10.61
C GLN A 8 -14.56 33.51 10.23
N GLN A 9 -13.67 33.09 11.14
CA GLN A 9 -12.34 32.64 10.73
C GLN A 9 -12.52 31.30 10.01
N GLU A 10 -12.85 31.33 8.72
CA GLU A 10 -12.46 30.24 7.84
C GLU A 10 -10.95 30.06 8.03
N ALA A 11 -10.53 28.86 8.46
CA ALA A 11 -9.15 28.51 8.66
C ALA A 11 -8.40 28.67 7.32
N SER A 12 -7.86 29.85 7.07
CA SER A 12 -7.19 30.16 5.82
C SER A 12 -5.97 29.25 5.69
N ALA A 13 -5.91 28.54 4.57
CA ALA A 13 -4.80 27.63 4.27
C ALA A 13 -3.47 28.40 4.31
N LYS A 14 -2.51 27.90 5.08
CA LYS A 14 -1.17 28.50 5.18
C LYS A 14 -0.22 27.73 4.30
N PHE A 15 0.51 28.46 3.46
CA PHE A 15 1.52 27.91 2.56
C PHE A 15 2.87 28.54 2.87
N ALA A 16 3.91 27.72 2.98
CA ALA A 16 5.28 28.17 3.14
C ALA A 16 6.21 27.31 2.29
N VAL A 17 7.28 27.91 1.77
CA VAL A 17 8.34 27.18 1.07
C VAL A 17 9.55 27.07 1.99
N LEU A 18 9.98 25.85 2.27
CA LEU A 18 11.23 25.57 2.95
C LEU A 18 12.32 25.22 1.95
N LYS A 19 13.50 25.77 2.15
CA LYS A 19 14.70 25.47 1.37
C LYS A 19 15.77 24.91 2.29
N GLY A 20 16.55 23.96 1.79
CA GLY A 20 17.60 23.28 2.54
C GLY A 20 17.09 22.06 3.30
N ARG A 21 17.78 20.94 3.11
CA ARG A 21 17.45 19.65 3.74
C ARG A 21 17.35 19.75 5.26
N ASP A 22 18.27 20.46 5.90
CA ASP A 22 18.30 20.60 7.36
C ASP A 22 17.00 21.25 7.89
N HIS A 23 16.50 22.28 7.20
CA HIS A 23 15.25 22.94 7.56
C HIS A 23 14.03 22.05 7.32
N ILE A 24 14.02 21.31 6.21
CA ILE A 24 12.94 20.38 5.89
C ILE A 24 12.89 19.24 6.92
N GLN A 25 14.03 18.64 7.25
CA GLN A 25 14.12 17.56 8.24
C GLN A 25 13.73 18.04 9.63
N LYS A 26 14.17 19.24 10.03
CA LYS A 26 13.71 19.84 11.28
C LYS A 26 12.19 20.00 11.31
N ARG A 27 11.57 20.46 10.23
CA ARG A 27 10.10 20.60 10.17
C ARG A 27 9.38 19.25 10.21
N ILE A 28 9.93 18.21 9.56
CA ILE A 28 9.42 16.83 9.67
C ILE A 28 9.42 16.38 11.14
N GLY A 29 10.53 16.66 11.83
CA GLY A 29 10.69 16.41 13.25
C GLY A 29 9.67 17.10 14.16
N GLU A 30 9.47 18.41 13.94
CA GLU A 30 8.44 19.20 14.62
C GLU A 30 7.05 18.60 14.39
N LEU A 31 6.69 18.24 13.15
CA LEU A 31 5.40 17.59 12.86
C LEU A 31 5.26 16.23 13.54
N ALA A 32 6.33 15.44 13.61
CA ALA A 32 6.30 14.15 14.31
C ALA A 32 6.07 14.32 15.82
N ASN A 33 6.65 15.35 16.44
CA ASN A 33 6.39 15.68 17.84
C ASN A 33 4.97 16.19 18.10
N GLU A 34 4.42 16.94 17.15
CA GLU A 34 3.06 17.50 17.20
C GLU A 34 1.97 16.49 16.79
N ALA A 35 2.34 15.30 16.30
CA ALA A 35 1.40 14.28 15.84
C ALA A 35 0.66 13.61 17.00
N ASP A 36 -0.67 13.55 16.89
CA ASP A 36 -1.56 12.96 17.90
C ASP A 36 -2.18 11.64 17.42
N GLY A 37 -2.39 11.48 16.10
CA GLY A 37 -3.10 10.32 15.54
C GLY A 37 -2.26 9.52 14.56
N GLN A 38 -1.82 10.17 13.48
CA GLN A 38 -1.15 9.48 12.37
C GLN A 38 -0.11 10.36 11.68
N LEU A 39 1.02 9.73 11.36
CA LEU A 39 2.09 10.30 10.57
C LEU A 39 2.38 9.38 9.37
N VAL A 40 2.27 9.91 8.16
CA VAL A 40 2.54 9.15 6.92
C VAL A 40 3.72 9.77 6.20
N LEU A 41 4.75 8.96 5.92
CA LEU A 41 5.98 9.38 5.24
C LEU A 41 6.10 8.68 3.90
N PHE A 42 6.32 9.47 2.83
CA PHE A 42 6.59 8.98 1.48
C PHE A 42 8.04 9.31 1.12
N LEU A 43 8.86 8.26 1.07
CA LEU A 43 10.31 8.37 0.95
C LEU A 43 10.77 7.83 -0.41
N GLY A 44 11.62 8.60 -1.08
CA GLY A 44 12.34 8.10 -2.25
C GLY A 44 13.48 7.15 -1.83
N ARG A 45 14.26 6.67 -2.80
CA ARG A 45 15.36 5.70 -2.59
C ARG A 45 16.31 6.05 -1.45
N TYR A 46 16.60 7.34 -1.31
CA TYR A 46 17.51 7.88 -0.30
C TYR A 46 16.82 8.66 0.83
N GLY A 47 15.48 8.73 0.84
CA GLY A 47 14.74 9.49 1.86
C GLY A 47 15.00 8.96 3.28
N ILE A 48 15.06 7.63 3.44
CA ILE A 48 15.40 7.00 4.74
C ILE A 48 16.82 7.34 5.20
N LEU A 49 17.78 7.43 4.28
CA LEU A 49 19.15 7.82 4.60
C LEU A 49 19.18 9.26 5.15
N HIS A 50 18.40 10.16 4.56
CA HIS A 50 18.31 11.55 5.00
C HIS A 50 17.67 11.63 6.38
N LEU A 51 16.59 10.88 6.59
CA LEU A 51 15.88 10.79 7.87
C LEU A 51 16.81 10.32 9.01
N CYS A 52 17.51 9.19 8.81
CA CYS A 52 18.43 8.63 9.81
C CYS A 52 19.69 9.46 10.05
N ARG A 53 19.95 10.48 9.23
CA ARG A 53 21.07 11.43 9.41
C ARG A 53 20.65 12.74 10.03
N SER A 54 19.36 12.92 10.32
CA SER A 54 18.81 14.08 10.99
C SER A 54 18.17 13.70 12.32
N PRO A 55 18.01 14.66 13.24
CA PRO A 55 17.29 14.42 14.51
C PRO A 55 15.84 13.94 14.34
N SER A 56 15.26 14.14 13.16
CA SER A 56 13.87 13.76 12.86
C SER A 56 13.59 12.27 13.05
N ILE A 57 14.59 11.39 12.93
CA ILE A 57 14.41 9.95 13.19
C ILE A 57 14.01 9.69 14.64
N ASP A 58 14.63 10.38 15.59
CA ASP A 58 14.36 10.20 17.02
C ASP A 58 12.95 10.70 17.35
N GLU A 59 12.51 11.79 16.72
CA GLU A 59 11.18 12.37 16.91
C GLU A 59 10.08 11.48 16.32
N ILE A 60 10.33 10.84 15.17
CA ILE A 60 9.42 9.87 14.56
C ILE A 60 9.32 8.60 15.41
N ASN A 61 10.46 8.07 15.87
CA ASN A 61 10.48 6.91 16.76
C ASN A 61 9.76 7.22 18.07
N SER A 62 9.99 8.40 18.65
CA SER A 62 9.25 8.85 19.84
C SER A 62 7.75 8.97 19.58
N ALA A 63 7.33 9.46 18.40
CA ALA A 63 5.91 9.49 18.04
C ALA A 63 5.29 8.08 18.01
N ALA A 64 5.99 7.12 17.41
CA ALA A 64 5.57 5.73 17.38
C ALA A 64 5.49 5.12 18.79
N GLU A 65 6.43 5.43 19.69
CA GLU A 65 6.41 5.03 21.10
C GLU A 65 5.23 5.63 21.87
N ARG A 66 4.83 6.87 21.56
CA ARG A 66 3.63 7.52 22.13
C ARG A 66 2.32 6.91 21.65
N GLY A 67 2.36 5.99 20.67
CA GLY A 67 1.19 5.32 20.11
C GLY A 67 0.63 5.98 18.84
N VAL A 68 1.35 6.96 18.27
CA VAL A 68 0.98 7.54 16.96
C VAL A 68 1.14 6.46 15.88
N ILE A 69 0.16 6.35 14.98
CA ILE A 69 0.23 5.41 13.87
C ILE A 69 1.17 5.96 12.81
N VAL A 70 2.40 5.43 12.74
CA VAL A 70 3.40 5.84 11.75
C VAL A 70 3.43 4.86 10.58
N LYS A 71 3.28 5.38 9.36
CA LYS A 71 3.33 4.61 8.11
C LYS A 71 4.42 5.16 7.19
N VAL A 72 5.30 4.30 6.69
CA VAL A 72 6.39 4.67 5.79
C VAL A 72 6.24 3.94 4.46
N LEU A 73 5.85 4.68 3.41
CA LEU A 73 5.93 4.18 2.04
C LEU A 73 7.27 4.58 1.45
N ALA A 74 8.06 3.60 1.01
CA ALA A 74 9.39 3.86 0.47
C ALA A 74 9.67 3.15 -0.85
N GLN A 75 10.46 3.81 -1.70
CA GLN A 75 11.16 3.10 -2.78
C GLN A 75 12.42 2.46 -2.19
N LEU A 76 12.43 1.13 -2.02
CA LEU A 76 13.57 0.43 -1.43
C LEU A 76 14.75 0.39 -2.41
N ASP A 77 15.96 0.46 -1.86
CA ASP A 77 17.21 0.33 -2.60
C ASP A 77 18.22 -0.45 -1.76
N ARG A 78 18.98 -1.35 -2.39
CA ARG A 78 19.98 -2.19 -1.71
C ARG A 78 20.97 -1.38 -0.87
N ARG A 79 21.28 -0.15 -1.26
CA ARG A 79 22.22 0.75 -0.56
C ARG A 79 21.64 1.35 0.71
N THR A 80 20.32 1.43 0.83
CA THR A 80 19.64 2.13 1.93
C THR A 80 18.82 1.23 2.85
N LEU A 81 18.64 -0.06 2.51
CA LEU A 81 17.87 -1.02 3.32
C LEU A 81 18.23 -1.05 4.80
N LYS A 82 19.52 -1.00 5.14
CA LYS A 82 20.00 -1.05 6.52
C LYS A 82 19.53 0.12 7.41
N PHE A 83 19.08 1.23 6.81
CA PHE A 83 18.62 2.39 7.58
C PHE A 83 17.19 2.19 8.10
N PHE A 84 16.39 1.32 7.48
CA PHE A 84 15.06 0.99 7.99
C PHE A 84 15.12 0.24 9.32
N ASP A 85 16.23 -0.45 9.61
CA ASP A 85 16.44 -1.14 10.89
C ASP A 85 16.60 -0.15 12.08
N GLN A 86 16.64 1.17 11.83
CA GLN A 86 16.67 2.21 12.86
C GLN A 86 15.27 2.76 13.22
N LEU A 87 14.23 2.35 12.50
CA LEU A 87 12.86 2.72 12.81
C LEU A 87 12.33 1.85 13.95
N HIS A 88 11.47 2.43 14.78
CA HIS A 88 10.79 1.70 15.84
C HIS A 88 9.93 0.55 15.28
N ASP A 89 9.87 -0.59 15.99
CA ASP A 89 9.24 -1.83 15.51
C ASP A 89 7.73 -1.70 15.20
N SER A 90 7.05 -0.71 15.79
CA SER A 90 5.62 -0.45 15.52
C SER A 90 5.36 0.32 14.22
N ILE A 91 6.40 0.83 13.55
CA ILE A 91 6.27 1.60 12.31
C ILE A 91 6.00 0.64 11.15
N GLU A 92 4.85 0.82 10.48
CA GLU A 92 4.53 0.00 9.30
C GLU A 92 5.30 0.52 8.09
N ILE A 93 6.03 -0.36 7.41
CA ILE A 93 6.84 -0.02 6.24
C ILE A 93 6.32 -0.79 5.03
N ARG A 94 6.15 -0.10 3.90
CA ARG A 94 5.79 -0.71 2.62
C ARG A 94 6.65 -0.19 1.48
N HIS A 95 6.79 -1.01 0.45
CA HIS A 95 7.54 -0.72 -0.76
C HIS A 95 6.62 -0.41 -1.94
N SER A 96 6.93 0.65 -2.68
CA SER A 96 6.40 0.90 -4.01
C SER A 96 7.50 1.44 -4.93
N ASP A 97 7.45 1.08 -6.21
CA ASP A 97 8.27 1.69 -7.26
C ASP A 97 7.65 2.99 -7.78
N GLU A 98 6.37 3.24 -7.50
CA GLU A 98 5.57 4.37 -7.99
C GLU A 98 5.49 5.54 -6.99
N VAL A 99 6.58 5.83 -6.27
CA VAL A 99 6.61 6.94 -5.31
C VAL A 99 7.01 8.24 -6.01
N ASN A 100 6.04 8.89 -6.65
CA ASN A 100 6.28 10.12 -7.42
C ASN A 100 6.10 11.40 -6.59
N SER A 101 5.32 11.34 -5.51
CA SER A 101 5.15 12.44 -4.56
C SER A 101 5.84 12.06 -3.26
N LEU A 102 6.95 12.74 -2.96
CA LEU A 102 7.66 12.57 -1.70
C LEU A 102 7.12 13.57 -0.69
N GLY A 103 7.04 13.17 0.57
CA GLY A 103 6.50 14.07 1.59
C GLY A 103 6.21 13.43 2.93
N VAL A 104 5.61 14.23 3.79
CA VAL A 104 5.11 13.83 5.11
C VAL A 104 3.73 14.43 5.30
N LEU A 105 2.81 13.65 5.85
CA LEU A 105 1.46 14.07 6.20
C LEU A 105 1.21 13.76 7.68
N LYS A 106 0.74 14.77 8.41
CA LYS A 106 0.45 14.71 9.85
C LYS A 106 -1.04 14.96 10.07
N ASP A 107 -1.71 14.01 10.73
CA ASP A 107 -3.10 14.07 11.20
C ASP A 107 -4.14 14.61 10.20
N GLN A 108 -3.91 14.46 8.88
CA GLN A 108 -4.73 15.08 7.83
C GLN A 108 -4.91 16.61 7.98
N SER A 109 -3.96 17.30 8.61
CA SER A 109 -3.97 18.75 8.78
C SER A 109 -2.79 19.43 8.09
N ASP A 110 -1.62 18.81 8.17
CA ASP A 110 -0.35 19.38 7.74
C ASP A 110 0.37 18.46 6.76
N VAL A 111 0.85 19.03 5.66
CA VAL A 111 1.58 18.33 4.61
C VAL A 111 2.90 19.04 4.34
N ILE A 112 3.98 18.26 4.27
CA ILE A 112 5.25 18.65 3.67
C ILE A 112 5.36 17.89 2.35
N GLN A 113 5.37 18.59 1.22
CA GLN A 113 5.56 18.01 -0.10
C GLN A 113 6.91 18.45 -0.66
N PHE A 114 7.79 17.51 -0.99
CA PHE A 114 9.05 17.86 -1.63
C PHE A 114 8.79 18.33 -3.06
N LEU A 115 9.32 19.51 -3.39
CA LEU A 115 9.30 20.08 -4.74
C LEU A 115 10.55 19.67 -5.51
N PHE A 116 11.68 19.59 -4.80
CA PHE A 116 12.95 19.22 -5.36
C PHE A 116 13.81 18.52 -4.30
N VAL A 117 14.46 17.43 -4.70
CA VAL A 117 15.45 16.72 -3.90
C VAL A 117 16.73 16.62 -4.74
N GLU A 118 17.85 17.08 -4.18
CA GLU A 118 19.15 17.01 -4.82
C GLU A 118 19.49 15.55 -5.19
N GLN A 119 19.93 15.33 -6.44
CA GLN A 119 20.24 13.99 -6.95
C GLN A 119 21.39 13.33 -6.19
N ASN A 120 22.36 14.10 -5.71
CA ASN A 120 23.45 13.59 -4.90
C ASN A 120 22.94 13.30 -3.48
N PRO A 121 22.77 12.02 -3.10
CA PRO A 121 22.11 11.67 -1.84
C PRO A 121 22.97 11.99 -0.61
N VAL A 122 24.29 12.17 -0.79
CA VAL A 122 25.22 12.53 0.28
C VAL A 122 25.64 14.00 0.22
N GLY A 123 25.06 14.78 -0.69
CA GLY A 123 25.25 16.23 -0.76
C GLY A 123 24.70 16.94 0.47
N ARG A 124 25.01 18.24 0.62
CA ARG A 124 24.49 19.05 1.73
C ARG A 124 22.99 19.34 1.61
N GLY A 125 22.36 19.07 0.47
CA GLY A 125 20.92 19.30 0.29
C GLY A 125 20.55 20.77 0.32
N ARG A 126 21.44 21.66 -0.13
CA ARG A 126 21.20 23.11 -0.15
C ARG A 126 20.10 23.50 -1.14
N GLU A 127 19.98 22.73 -2.21
CA GLU A 127 18.99 22.93 -3.26
C GLU A 127 17.67 22.22 -2.95
N ASP A 128 17.61 21.37 -1.92
CA ASP A 128 16.37 20.70 -1.53
C ASP A 128 15.31 21.74 -1.19
N ALA A 129 14.09 21.54 -1.68
CA ALA A 129 12.97 22.43 -1.45
C ALA A 129 11.69 21.65 -1.21
N ALA A 130 10.89 22.13 -0.25
CA ALA A 130 9.60 21.56 0.07
C ALA A 130 8.54 22.65 0.26
N LEU A 131 7.31 22.33 -0.11
CA LEU A 131 6.12 23.11 0.22
C LEU A 131 5.54 22.57 1.53
N VAL A 132 5.30 23.46 2.47
CA VAL A 132 4.58 23.17 3.71
C VAL A 132 3.19 23.78 3.59
N VAL A 133 2.17 22.95 3.81
CA VAL A 133 0.77 23.32 3.70
C VAL A 133 0.06 22.93 4.99
N SER A 134 -0.56 23.91 5.66
CA SER A 134 -1.48 23.68 6.77
C SER A 134 -2.89 23.95 6.27
N SER A 135 -3.61 22.89 5.92
CA SER A 135 -4.97 22.93 5.37
C SER A 135 -5.57 21.53 5.39
N GLU A 136 -6.67 21.36 6.13
CA GLU A 136 -7.37 20.08 6.24
C GLU A 136 -7.89 19.58 4.88
N VAL A 137 -8.38 20.48 4.03
CA VAL A 137 -8.90 20.13 2.69
C VAL A 137 -7.78 19.59 1.79
N PHE A 138 -6.64 20.26 1.78
CA PHE A 138 -5.48 19.81 1.02
C PHE A 138 -4.93 18.50 1.57
N ALA A 139 -4.76 18.41 2.89
CA ALA A 139 -4.23 17.24 3.55
C ALA A 139 -5.14 16.02 3.39
N SER A 140 -6.46 16.17 3.46
CA SER A 140 -7.40 15.07 3.21
C SER A 140 -7.31 14.54 1.78
N SER A 141 -7.25 15.43 0.78
CA SER A 141 -7.08 15.03 -0.62
C SER A 141 -5.73 14.33 -0.85
N HIS A 142 -4.67 14.85 -0.22
CA HIS A 142 -3.34 14.26 -0.29
C HIS A 142 -3.29 12.88 0.39
N TYR A 143 -4.00 12.73 1.50
CA TYR A 143 -4.14 11.46 2.22
C TYR A 143 -4.78 10.39 1.36
N GLU A 144 -5.91 10.69 0.69
CA GLU A 144 -6.58 9.74 -0.20
C GLU A 144 -5.65 9.27 -1.33
N PHE A 145 -4.93 10.21 -1.95
CA PHE A 145 -3.93 9.91 -2.96
C PHE A 145 -2.82 8.98 -2.41
N MET A 146 -2.27 9.30 -1.24
CA MET A 146 -1.24 8.47 -0.59
C MET A 146 -1.78 7.08 -0.24
N MET A 147 -2.98 6.98 0.32
CA MET A 147 -3.56 5.70 0.71
C MET A 147 -3.89 4.81 -0.49
N ALA A 148 -4.22 5.38 -1.65
CA ALA A 148 -4.38 4.62 -2.88
C ALA A 148 -3.09 3.88 -3.30
N ILE A 149 -1.93 4.53 -3.14
CA ILE A 149 -0.62 3.92 -3.42
C ILE A 149 -0.26 2.92 -2.32
N TRP A 150 -0.43 3.30 -1.05
CA TRP A 150 -0.19 2.46 0.11
C TRP A 150 -0.91 1.11 0.04
N ASN A 151 -2.18 1.15 -0.35
CA ASN A 151 -3.01 -0.03 -0.43
C ASN A 151 -2.53 -1.01 -1.49
N ARG A 152 -1.81 -0.55 -2.53
CA ARG A 152 -1.21 -1.38 -3.60
C ARG A 152 0.23 -1.78 -3.32
N ALA A 153 0.89 -1.10 -2.40
CA ALA A 153 2.28 -1.33 -2.04
C ALA A 153 2.52 -2.74 -1.47
N VAL A 154 3.78 -3.18 -1.56
CA VAL A 154 4.27 -4.49 -1.10
C VAL A 154 4.76 -4.37 0.33
N ASP A 155 4.51 -5.39 1.15
CA ASP A 155 5.06 -5.49 2.51
C ASP A 155 6.61 -5.39 2.51
N PHE A 156 7.17 -4.74 3.54
CA PHE A 156 8.61 -4.52 3.64
C PHE A 156 9.43 -5.81 3.68
N HIS A 157 9.03 -6.83 4.44
CA HIS A 157 9.80 -8.08 4.53
C HIS A 157 9.79 -8.85 3.22
N SER A 158 8.64 -8.87 2.54
CA SER A 158 8.51 -9.44 1.20
C SER A 158 9.39 -8.69 0.19
N ALA A 159 9.35 -7.35 0.21
CA ALA A 159 10.13 -6.52 -0.70
C ALA A 159 11.64 -6.59 -0.41
N LYS A 160 12.06 -6.67 0.86
CA LYS A 160 13.48 -6.80 1.27
C LYS A 160 14.16 -7.99 0.61
N LYS A 161 13.46 -9.13 0.51
CA LYS A 161 13.96 -10.36 -0.16
C LYS A 161 14.33 -10.14 -1.63
N ARG A 162 13.63 -9.26 -2.34
CA ARG A 162 13.98 -8.89 -3.73
C ARG A 162 15.40 -8.32 -3.84
N PHE A 163 15.83 -7.56 -2.85
CA PHE A 163 17.11 -6.86 -2.87
C PHE A 163 18.22 -7.61 -2.14
N THR A 164 17.88 -8.48 -1.18
CA THR A 164 18.86 -9.26 -0.41
C THR A 164 19.08 -10.67 -0.98
N GLU A 165 18.00 -11.34 -1.40
CA GLU A 165 18.02 -12.72 -1.89
C GLU A 165 17.84 -12.80 -3.42
N GLU A 166 17.60 -11.66 -4.08
CA GLU A 166 17.36 -11.59 -5.52
C GLU A 166 16.16 -12.44 -5.96
N ARG A 167 15.11 -12.45 -5.13
CA ARG A 167 13.86 -13.20 -5.37
C ARG A 167 12.62 -12.33 -5.21
N ILE A 168 11.68 -12.44 -6.15
CA ILE A 168 10.39 -11.76 -6.06
C ILE A 168 9.42 -12.66 -5.28
N VAL A 169 8.95 -12.21 -4.12
CA VAL A 169 8.02 -12.96 -3.26
C VAL A 169 6.78 -12.16 -2.86
N ASP A 170 6.49 -11.07 -3.57
CA ASP A 170 5.31 -10.25 -3.33
C ASP A 170 4.03 -11.08 -3.47
N PRO A 171 2.98 -10.79 -2.67
CA PRO A 171 1.72 -11.50 -2.74
C PRO A 171 0.99 -11.22 -4.07
N LEU A 172 0.31 -12.24 -4.60
CA LEU A 172 -0.64 -12.10 -5.71
C LEU A 172 -1.97 -11.56 -5.18
N ARG A 173 -2.54 -10.60 -5.90
CA ARG A 173 -3.84 -10.01 -5.57
C ARG A 173 -4.88 -10.50 -6.55
N LEU A 174 -5.88 -11.21 -6.03
CA LEU A 174 -7.04 -11.64 -6.79
C LEU A 174 -8.19 -10.69 -6.51
N THR A 175 -8.74 -10.11 -7.58
CA THR A 175 -10.03 -9.43 -7.51
C THR A 175 -11.10 -10.51 -7.63
N ILE A 176 -12.02 -10.56 -6.67
CA ILE A 176 -13.14 -11.48 -6.69
C ILE A 176 -14.31 -10.76 -7.36
N GLY A 177 -14.68 -11.20 -8.56
CA GLY A 177 -15.91 -10.84 -9.29
C GLY A 177 -16.23 -9.36 -9.49
N GLU A 178 -17.29 -9.11 -10.25
CA GLU A 178 -18.03 -7.84 -10.27
C GLU A 178 -19.54 -8.19 -10.16
N GLY A 179 -20.36 -7.33 -9.53
CA GLY A 179 -21.80 -7.55 -9.36
C GLY A 179 -22.25 -7.97 -7.95
N SER A 180 -23.50 -8.42 -7.83
CA SER A 180 -24.09 -8.82 -6.55
C SER A 180 -23.68 -10.25 -6.19
N PHE A 181 -22.80 -10.39 -5.20
CA PHE A 181 -22.45 -11.70 -4.64
C PHE A 181 -23.68 -12.44 -4.12
N LEU A 182 -24.66 -11.73 -3.58
CA LEU A 182 -25.90 -12.35 -3.10
C LEU A 182 -26.66 -13.03 -4.25
N GLU A 183 -26.73 -12.40 -5.42
CA GLU A 183 -27.36 -13.00 -6.60
C GLU A 183 -26.55 -14.20 -7.12
N GLN A 184 -25.22 -14.07 -7.20
CA GLN A 184 -24.34 -15.17 -7.62
C GLN A 184 -24.46 -16.39 -6.69
N PHE A 185 -24.50 -16.16 -5.38
CA PHE A 185 -24.74 -17.22 -4.41
C PHE A 185 -26.15 -17.80 -4.55
N ARG A 186 -27.19 -16.99 -4.79
CA ARG A 186 -28.54 -17.50 -5.00
C ARG A 186 -28.63 -18.38 -6.24
N GLU A 187 -28.02 -17.98 -7.34
CA GLU A 187 -27.93 -18.78 -8.56
C GLU A 187 -27.16 -20.09 -8.32
N ALA A 188 -26.02 -20.04 -7.64
CA ALA A 188 -25.23 -21.23 -7.30
C ALA A 188 -25.96 -22.18 -6.32
N LEU A 189 -26.82 -21.64 -5.45
CA LEU A 189 -27.67 -22.39 -4.52
C LEU A 189 -28.99 -22.86 -5.17
N ASP A 190 -29.22 -22.60 -6.46
CA ASP A 190 -30.47 -22.84 -7.20
C ASP A 190 -31.71 -22.21 -6.53
N PHE A 191 -31.50 -21.06 -5.86
CA PHE A 191 -32.54 -20.32 -5.17
C PHE A 191 -33.16 -19.27 -6.09
N SER A 192 -34.36 -19.57 -6.59
CA SER A 192 -35.12 -18.75 -7.55
C SER A 192 -36.21 -17.86 -6.91
N GLY A 193 -36.41 -17.93 -5.59
CA GLY A 193 -37.45 -17.15 -4.90
C GLY A 193 -37.07 -15.68 -4.75
N GLU A 194 -38.03 -14.75 -4.79
CA GLU A 194 -37.79 -13.32 -4.54
C GLU A 194 -37.38 -13.08 -3.07
N LEU A 195 -36.54 -12.06 -2.83
CA LEU A 195 -36.23 -11.64 -1.47
C LEU A 195 -37.50 -11.03 -0.86
N PRO A 196 -37.82 -11.29 0.42
CA PRO A 196 -38.98 -10.70 1.05
C PRO A 196 -38.88 -9.16 1.05
N ASP A 197 -39.93 -8.48 0.56
CA ASP A 197 -40.03 -7.01 0.62
C ASP A 197 -40.43 -6.52 2.03
N GLU A 198 -40.94 -7.41 2.87
CA GLU A 198 -41.34 -7.13 4.25
C GLU A 198 -40.49 -7.92 5.26
N ASP A 199 -40.32 -7.35 6.45
CA ASP A 199 -39.52 -7.92 7.53
C ASP A 199 -40.10 -9.28 7.96
N THR A 200 -39.37 -10.35 7.66
CA THR A 200 -39.81 -11.72 7.94
C THR A 200 -39.35 -12.12 9.33
N PRO A 201 -40.25 -12.60 10.22
CA PRO A 201 -39.88 -12.98 11.58
C PRO A 201 -38.78 -14.04 11.59
N PHE A 202 -37.75 -13.83 12.41
CA PHE A 202 -36.67 -14.79 12.59
C PHE A 202 -37.23 -16.15 13.02
N ASN A 203 -36.99 -17.21 12.23
CA ASN A 203 -37.38 -18.57 12.55
C ASN A 203 -36.18 -19.36 13.13
N PRO A 204 -36.14 -19.63 14.44
CA PRO A 204 -35.04 -20.35 15.08
C PRO A 204 -34.88 -21.78 14.56
N GLU A 205 -35.98 -22.45 14.17
CA GLU A 205 -35.95 -23.83 13.68
C GLU A 205 -35.32 -23.90 12.29
N SER A 206 -35.64 -22.95 11.40
CA SER A 206 -35.01 -22.87 10.07
C SER A 206 -33.52 -22.52 10.16
N PHE A 207 -33.13 -21.65 11.09
CA PHE A 207 -31.73 -21.32 11.35
C PHE A 207 -30.95 -22.56 11.82
N LEU A 208 -31.50 -23.31 12.78
CA LEU A 208 -30.89 -24.53 13.29
C LEU A 208 -30.84 -25.65 12.21
N ALA A 209 -31.90 -25.83 11.42
CA ALA A 209 -31.92 -26.78 10.31
C ALA A 209 -30.87 -26.45 9.23
N SER A 210 -30.66 -25.17 8.92
CA SER A 210 -29.62 -24.71 7.97
C SER A 210 -28.18 -24.92 8.46
N SER A 211 -28.00 -25.18 9.76
CA SER A 211 -26.71 -25.51 10.36
C SER A 211 -26.41 -27.01 10.34
N SER A 212 -27.46 -27.85 10.35
CA SER A 212 -27.35 -29.32 10.34
C SER A 212 -27.43 -29.94 8.96
N GLU A 213 -28.17 -29.32 8.03
CA GLU A 213 -28.26 -29.77 6.65
C GLU A 213 -27.18 -29.08 5.82
N ILE A 214 -26.16 -29.84 5.40
CA ILE A 214 -25.24 -29.37 4.36
C ILE A 214 -26.07 -29.25 3.09
N ASN A 215 -26.50 -28.02 2.80
CA ASN A 215 -27.20 -27.70 1.57
C ASN A 215 -26.36 -28.19 0.38
N GLN A 216 -26.96 -28.79 -0.66
CA GLN A 216 -26.23 -29.44 -1.75
C GLN A 216 -25.19 -28.51 -2.40
N ALA A 217 -25.48 -27.21 -2.44
CA ALA A 217 -24.56 -26.20 -2.93
C ALA A 217 -23.41 -25.85 -1.96
N ARG A 218 -23.56 -26.01 -0.63
CA ARG A 218 -22.40 -26.01 0.29
C ARG A 218 -21.51 -27.23 0.04
N ALA A 219 -22.10 -28.42 -0.18
CA ALA A 219 -21.33 -29.61 -0.52
C ALA A 219 -20.57 -29.43 -1.85
N ALA A 220 -21.23 -28.86 -2.87
CA ALA A 220 -20.61 -28.56 -4.17
C ALA A 220 -19.47 -27.52 -4.07
N LEU A 221 -19.60 -26.52 -3.19
CA LEU A 221 -18.52 -25.57 -2.90
C LEU A 221 -17.38 -26.21 -2.10
N GLN A 222 -17.69 -27.17 -1.22
CA GLN A 222 -16.76 -27.83 -0.31
C GLN A 222 -15.85 -28.86 -1.02
N ASP A 223 -16.26 -29.38 -2.18
CA ASP A 223 -15.44 -30.26 -3.03
C ASP A 223 -14.18 -29.57 -3.59
N GLY A 224 -14.04 -28.25 -3.42
CA GLY A 224 -12.78 -27.53 -3.67
C GLY A 224 -12.31 -27.56 -5.13
N THR A 225 -13.20 -27.90 -6.06
CA THR A 225 -12.87 -28.00 -7.47
C THR A 225 -12.71 -26.62 -8.10
N VAL A 226 -12.01 -26.56 -9.24
CA VAL A 226 -11.86 -25.35 -10.06
C VAL A 226 -13.23 -24.69 -10.33
N PHE A 227 -14.30 -25.48 -10.49
CA PHE A 227 -15.65 -24.96 -10.70
C PHE A 227 -16.23 -24.20 -9.49
N SER A 228 -15.91 -24.60 -8.25
CA SER A 228 -16.39 -23.88 -7.06
C SER A 228 -15.74 -22.50 -6.92
N LEU A 229 -14.50 -22.32 -7.39
CA LEU A 229 -13.86 -21.00 -7.44
C LEU A 229 -14.58 -20.05 -8.41
N GLN A 230 -15.03 -20.57 -9.55
CA GLN A 230 -15.84 -19.79 -10.50
C GLN A 230 -17.19 -19.34 -9.90
N GLN A 231 -17.85 -20.20 -9.13
CA GLN A 231 -19.10 -19.86 -8.43
C GLN A 231 -18.91 -18.79 -7.35
N LEU A 232 -17.71 -18.70 -6.76
CA LEU A 232 -17.32 -17.64 -5.82
C LEU A 232 -16.94 -16.32 -6.53
N GLY A 233 -17.13 -16.23 -7.84
CA GLY A 233 -16.79 -15.04 -8.64
C GLY A 233 -15.31 -14.94 -8.97
N ILE A 234 -14.51 -15.99 -8.78
CA ILE A 234 -13.08 -15.97 -9.11
C ILE A 234 -12.89 -16.37 -10.58
N ASP A 235 -12.45 -15.42 -11.41
CA ASP A 235 -12.09 -15.71 -12.80
C ASP A 235 -10.75 -16.45 -12.88
N ILE A 236 -10.84 -17.76 -13.11
CA ILE A 236 -9.71 -18.68 -13.18
C ILE A 236 -8.80 -18.38 -14.37
N LYS A 237 -9.34 -17.89 -15.50
CA LYS A 237 -8.50 -17.51 -16.64
C LYS A 237 -7.61 -16.33 -16.27
N THR A 238 -8.18 -15.35 -15.59
CA THR A 238 -7.42 -14.19 -15.08
C THR A 238 -6.43 -14.61 -14.00
N MET A 239 -6.81 -15.51 -13.08
CA MET A 239 -5.91 -16.06 -12.06
C MET A 239 -4.70 -16.78 -12.70
N LEU A 240 -4.93 -17.72 -13.62
CA LEU A 240 -3.85 -18.46 -14.29
C LEU A 240 -2.94 -17.53 -15.10
N ARG A 241 -3.51 -16.52 -15.76
CA ARG A 241 -2.74 -15.48 -16.45
C ARG A 241 -1.85 -14.70 -15.49
N GLN A 242 -2.37 -14.29 -14.33
CA GLN A 242 -1.58 -13.58 -13.31
C GLN A 242 -0.46 -14.47 -12.75
N VAL A 243 -0.75 -15.74 -12.47
CA VAL A 243 0.26 -16.71 -12.02
C VAL A 243 1.35 -16.87 -13.07
N GLY A 244 0.99 -17.09 -14.34
CA GLY A 244 1.95 -17.21 -15.44
C GLY A 244 2.80 -15.95 -15.62
N GLN A 245 2.19 -14.77 -15.58
CA GLN A 245 2.92 -13.49 -15.62
C GLN A 245 3.90 -13.34 -14.46
N ARG A 246 3.52 -13.78 -13.26
CA ARG A 246 4.38 -13.71 -12.09
C ARG A 246 5.57 -14.66 -12.20
N ILE A 247 5.33 -15.91 -12.57
CA ILE A 247 6.40 -16.89 -12.81
C ILE A 247 7.36 -16.36 -13.89
N GLY A 248 6.83 -15.84 -15.00
CA GLY A 248 7.64 -15.23 -16.05
C GLY A 248 8.48 -14.06 -15.55
N SER A 249 7.91 -13.20 -14.69
CA SER A 249 8.63 -12.08 -14.07
C SER A 249 9.75 -12.55 -13.13
N GLU A 250 9.51 -13.63 -12.37
CA GLU A 250 10.50 -14.24 -11.48
C GLU A 250 11.66 -14.89 -12.26
N LEU A 251 11.36 -15.60 -13.35
CA LEU A 251 12.37 -16.16 -14.25
C LEU A 251 13.19 -15.05 -14.90
N ALA A 252 12.53 -14.04 -15.49
CA ALA A 252 13.21 -12.89 -16.10
C ALA A 252 14.09 -12.14 -15.08
N PHE A 253 13.62 -11.98 -13.84
CA PHE A 253 14.41 -11.37 -12.77
C PHE A 253 15.63 -12.22 -12.40
N SER A 254 15.50 -13.54 -12.38
CA SER A 254 16.60 -14.46 -12.08
C SER A 254 17.68 -14.46 -13.17
N LEU A 255 17.24 -14.34 -14.43
CA LEU A 255 18.09 -14.34 -15.63
C LEU A 255 18.59 -12.95 -16.06
N ARG A 256 18.30 -11.90 -15.28
CA ARG A 256 18.59 -10.49 -15.64
C ARG A 256 20.06 -10.15 -15.92
N ASN A 257 20.99 -11.03 -15.54
CA ASN A 257 22.43 -10.85 -15.77
C ASN A 257 22.87 -11.32 -17.17
N ILE A 258 21.99 -11.94 -17.95
CA ILE A 258 22.26 -12.34 -19.34
C ILE A 258 22.04 -11.13 -20.26
N GLU A 259 23.12 -10.64 -20.89
CA GLU A 259 23.07 -9.45 -21.75
C GLU A 259 22.52 -9.78 -23.16
N GLY A 260 22.74 -10.99 -23.67
CA GLY A 260 22.34 -11.40 -25.01
C GLY A 260 20.86 -11.77 -25.11
N HIS A 261 20.10 -11.11 -25.98
CA HIS A 261 18.66 -11.39 -26.16
C HIS A 261 18.36 -12.85 -26.54
N VAL A 262 19.16 -13.44 -27.42
CA VAL A 262 18.95 -14.83 -27.88
C VAL A 262 19.26 -15.83 -26.76
N GLU A 263 20.35 -15.61 -26.05
CA GLU A 263 20.77 -16.43 -24.91
C GLU A 263 19.76 -16.35 -23.77
N PHE A 264 19.28 -15.15 -23.45
CA PHE A 264 18.24 -14.93 -22.46
C PHE A 264 16.95 -15.68 -22.81
N LEU A 265 16.51 -15.60 -24.07
CA LEU A 265 15.28 -16.29 -24.51
C LEU A 265 15.45 -17.81 -24.49
N SER A 266 16.62 -18.33 -24.87
CA SER A 266 16.91 -19.77 -24.82
C SER A 266 16.83 -20.29 -23.38
N GLU A 267 17.58 -19.67 -22.46
CA GLU A 267 17.60 -20.06 -21.05
C GLU A 267 16.22 -19.92 -20.39
N LEU A 268 15.47 -18.87 -20.73
CA LEU A 268 14.11 -18.70 -20.22
C LEU A 268 13.18 -19.83 -20.68
N MET A 269 13.27 -20.25 -21.94
CA MET A 269 12.48 -21.39 -22.45
C MET A 269 12.91 -22.70 -21.77
N ASP A 270 14.21 -22.94 -21.62
CA ASP A 270 14.73 -24.15 -20.99
C ASP A 270 14.26 -24.27 -19.53
N TRP A 271 14.28 -23.16 -18.78
CA TRP A 271 13.79 -23.14 -17.40
C TRP A 271 12.27 -23.29 -17.31
N TRP A 272 11.54 -22.71 -18.28
CA TRP A 272 10.08 -22.85 -18.37
C TRP A 272 9.67 -24.31 -18.61
N GLU A 273 10.33 -24.98 -19.55
CA GLU A 273 10.11 -26.41 -19.84
C GLU A 273 10.53 -27.29 -18.65
N PHE A 274 11.71 -27.03 -18.06
CA PHE A 274 12.19 -27.78 -16.89
C PHE A 274 11.25 -27.68 -15.68
N ALA A 275 10.62 -26.53 -15.49
CA ALA A 275 9.61 -26.32 -14.45
C ALA A 275 8.27 -27.01 -14.73
N GLY A 276 8.11 -27.67 -15.89
CA GLY A 276 6.88 -28.34 -16.30
C GLY A 276 5.75 -27.37 -16.67
N LEU A 277 6.09 -26.14 -17.09
CA LEU A 277 5.13 -25.11 -17.47
C LEU A 277 4.85 -25.10 -18.99
N GLY A 278 5.55 -25.95 -19.74
CA GLY A 278 5.40 -26.18 -21.18
C GLY A 278 4.76 -27.53 -21.47
#